data_AF-A0A117T1N5-F1
#
_entry.id   AF-A0A117T1N5-F1
#
_cell.length_a   1.000
_cell.length_b   1.000
_cell.length_c   1.000
_cell.angle_alpha   90.00
_cell.angle_beta   90.00
_cell.angle_gamma   90.00
#
_symmetry.space_group_name_H-M   'P 1'
#
loop_
_entity.id
_entity.type
_entity.pdbx_description
1 polymer ?
#
loop_
_entity_poly.entity_id
_entity_poly.type
_entity_poly.pdbx_seq_one_letter_code
_entity_poly.pdbx_strand_id
1 'polypeptide(L)'
;MDVQEEYVLICAPTKAGEQFIKLLKMKGCRFAGLANNPAEKQRLAELGVEKIFEVDTRHLNTWLRPPFPVGRIYLFESSVALCCRYVQMCRTWTSGPISVITTSMRPRLVYKGLGADNVIYSHSGQVGHLAAECE
;
A
#
# COMPACT_ATOMS: atom_id res chain seq x y z
N MET A 1 -11.45 -18.69 -17.98
CA MET A 1 -10.53 -18.41 -16.85
C MET A 1 -11.21 -17.37 -16.01
N ASP A 2 -11.65 -17.73 -14.80
CA ASP A 2 -12.27 -16.78 -13.89
C ASP A 2 -11.23 -15.71 -13.55
N VAL A 3 -11.43 -14.49 -14.04
CA VAL A 3 -10.63 -13.35 -13.64
C VAL A 3 -11.04 -13.05 -12.21
N GLN A 4 -10.31 -13.60 -11.23
CA GLN A 4 -10.50 -13.18 -9.85
C GLN A 4 -10.19 -11.69 -9.78
N GLU A 5 -11.17 -10.90 -9.36
CA GLU A 5 -10.99 -9.46 -9.17
C GLU A 5 -9.84 -9.20 -8.20
N GLU A 6 -8.88 -8.41 -8.66
CA GLU A 6 -7.70 -8.04 -7.91
C GLU A 6 -8.06 -7.09 -6.76
N TYR A 7 -7.36 -7.22 -5.63
CA TYR A 7 -7.45 -6.24 -4.56
C TYR A 7 -6.47 -5.10 -4.78
N VAL A 8 -6.91 -3.87 -4.52
CA VAL A 8 -6.00 -2.76 -4.24
C VAL A 8 -5.33 -3.01 -2.89
N LEU A 9 -4.00 -3.13 -2.84
CA LEU A 9 -3.29 -3.27 -1.57
C LEU A 9 -2.85 -1.92 -1.04
N ILE A 10 -3.06 -1.66 0.24
CA ILE A 10 -2.72 -0.38 0.87
C ILE A 10 -1.96 -0.56 2.18
N CYS A 11 -0.79 0.08 2.29
CA CYS A 11 -0.10 0.31 3.56
C CYS A 11 -0.31 1.77 3.96
N ALA A 12 -1.09 2.02 5.00
CA ALA A 12 -1.57 3.35 5.39
C ALA A 12 -1.23 3.74 6.85
N PRO A 13 0.06 3.77 7.24
CA PRO A 13 0.45 4.13 8.61
C PRO A 13 0.29 5.62 8.93
N THR A 14 -0.07 6.46 7.95
CA THR A 14 -0.16 7.92 8.08
C THR A 14 -1.61 8.41 8.06
N LYS A 15 -1.87 9.62 8.58
CA LYS A 15 -3.20 10.25 8.51
C LYS A 15 -3.73 10.40 7.09
N ALA A 16 -2.86 10.70 6.12
CA ALA A 16 -3.24 10.73 4.70
C ALA A 16 -3.68 9.35 4.21
N GLY A 17 -2.99 8.29 4.62
CA GLY A 17 -3.37 6.91 4.32
C GLY A 17 -4.74 6.53 4.90
N GLU A 18 -5.04 6.95 6.13
CA GLU A 18 -6.37 6.71 6.73
C GLU A 18 -7.49 7.39 5.94
N GLN A 19 -7.27 8.64 5.52
CA GLN A 19 -8.27 9.35 4.69
C GLN A 19 -8.43 8.67 3.34
N PHE A 20 -7.35 8.14 2.77
CA PHE A 20 -7.41 7.37 1.54
C PHE A 20 -8.21 6.09 1.69
N ILE A 21 -8.07 5.36 2.80
CA ILE A 21 -8.92 4.19 3.11
C ILE A 21 -10.40 4.59 3.09
N LYS A 22 -10.76 5.71 3.75
CA LYS A 22 -12.16 6.18 3.76
C LYS A 22 -12.67 6.49 2.34
N LEU A 23 -11.84 7.08 1.50
CA LEU A 23 -12.17 7.34 0.10
C LEU A 23 -12.40 6.05 -0.69
N LEU A 24 -11.52 5.05 -0.54
CA LEU A 24 -11.68 3.74 -1.19
C LEU A 24 -13.00 3.07 -0.76
N LYS A 25 -13.35 3.15 0.53
CA LYS A 25 -14.63 2.63 1.04
C LYS A 25 -15.82 3.36 0.44
N MET A 26 -15.82 4.70 0.43
CA MET A 26 -16.93 5.48 -0.14
C MET A 26 -17.14 5.20 -1.63
N LYS A 27 -16.07 4.88 -2.36
CA LYS A 27 -16.13 4.50 -3.77
C LYS A 27 -16.51 3.04 -4.01
N GLY A 28 -16.63 2.21 -2.97
CA GLY A 28 -16.90 0.78 -3.11
C GLY A 28 -15.75 -0.01 -3.74
N CYS A 29 -14.52 0.51 -3.69
CA CYS A 29 -13.35 -0.19 -4.24
C CYS A 29 -13.08 -1.48 -3.45
N ARG A 30 -12.64 -2.53 -4.13
CA ARG A 30 -12.17 -3.76 -3.51
C ARG A 30 -10.72 -3.61 -3.07
N PHE A 31 -10.46 -3.51 -1.77
CA PHE A 31 -9.11 -3.27 -1.25
C PHE A 31 -8.76 -4.11 -0.03
N ALA A 32 -7.47 -4.27 0.22
CA ALA A 32 -6.90 -4.98 1.35
C ALA A 32 -5.82 -4.12 2.03
N GLY A 33 -5.73 -4.21 3.35
CA GLY A 33 -4.72 -3.53 4.16
C GLY A 33 -3.45 -4.35 4.31
N LEU A 34 -2.30 -3.69 4.32
CA LEU A 34 -0.99 -4.26 4.64
C LEU A 34 -0.50 -3.71 5.97
N ALA A 35 -0.25 -4.59 6.94
CA ALA A 35 0.26 -4.26 8.27
C ALA A 35 1.62 -4.91 8.52
N ASN A 36 2.51 -4.25 9.24
CA ASN A 36 3.79 -4.81 9.67
C ASN A 36 3.77 -5.45 11.07
N ASN A 37 2.69 -5.23 11.83
CA ASN A 37 2.57 -5.65 13.22
C ASN A 37 1.09 -5.66 13.67
N PRO A 38 0.79 -6.30 14.83
CA PRO A 38 -0.58 -6.38 15.33
C PRO A 38 -1.26 -5.02 15.60
N ALA A 39 -0.50 -3.99 16.00
CA ALA A 39 -1.08 -2.68 16.28
C ALA A 39 -1.54 -1.97 14.99
N GLU A 40 -0.76 -2.07 13.90
CA GLU A 40 -1.17 -1.58 12.58
C GLU A 40 -2.37 -2.35 12.02
N LYS A 41 -2.39 -3.68 12.22
CA LYS A 41 -3.54 -4.51 11.84
C LYS A 41 -4.80 -4.09 12.58
N GLN A 42 -4.72 -3.90 13.90
CA GLN A 42 -5.85 -3.43 14.71
C GLN A 42 -6.35 -2.06 14.21
N ARG A 43 -5.44 -1.13 13.92
CA ARG A 43 -5.78 0.19 13.39
C ARG A 43 -6.50 0.11 12.03
N LEU A 44 -6.06 -0.77 11.13
CA LEU A 44 -6.75 -1.01 9.86
C LEU A 44 -8.15 -1.61 10.07
N ALA A 45 -8.30 -2.53 11.02
CA ALA A 45 -9.60 -3.10 11.36
C ALA A 45 -10.56 -2.03 11.89
N GLU A 46 -10.09 -1.09 12.73
CA GLU A 46 -10.88 0.05 13.23
C GLU A 46 -11.30 1.03 12.12
N LEU A 47 -10.52 1.13 11.05
CA LEU A 47 -10.89 1.88 9.84
C LEU A 47 -11.89 1.11 8.96
N GLY A 48 -12.26 -0.11 9.37
CA GLY A 48 -13.17 -1.01 8.69
C GLY A 48 -12.58 -1.59 7.41
N VAL A 49 -11.29 -1.91 7.42
CA VAL A 49 -10.65 -2.73 6.38
C VAL A 49 -10.93 -4.20 6.69
N GLU A 50 -11.64 -4.88 5.81
CA GLU A 50 -12.09 -6.27 6.05
C GLU A 50 -10.99 -7.30 5.77
N LYS A 51 -10.22 -7.08 4.70
CA LYS A 51 -9.10 -7.96 4.33
C LYS A 51 -7.79 -7.32 4.75
N ILE A 52 -7.10 -7.91 5.72
CA ILE A 52 -5.80 -7.39 6.18
C ILE A 52 -4.76 -8.50 6.06
N PHE A 53 -3.63 -8.19 5.42
CA PHE A 53 -2.46 -9.04 5.35
C PHE A 53 -1.37 -8.48 6.26
N GLU A 54 -1.01 -9.25 7.28
CA GLU A 54 0.07 -8.91 8.20
C GLU A 54 1.35 -9.58 7.74
N VAL A 55 2.44 -8.81 7.71
CA VAL A 55 3.75 -9.29 7.29
C VAL A 55 4.80 -8.94 8.33
N ASP A 56 5.82 -9.80 8.42
CA ASP A 56 7.08 -9.42 9.05
C ASP A 56 8.08 -9.06 7.95
N THR A 57 8.42 -7.77 7.84
CA THR A 57 9.39 -7.29 6.86
C THR A 57 10.84 -7.45 7.29
N ARG A 58 11.13 -7.88 8.53
CA ARG A 58 12.50 -7.94 9.07
C ARG A 58 13.36 -9.01 8.40
N HIS A 59 12.75 -10.08 7.91
CA HIS A 59 13.46 -11.20 7.31
C HIS A 59 12.94 -11.45 5.88
N LEU A 60 13.84 -11.43 4.89
CA LEU A 60 13.45 -11.59 3.48
C LEU A 60 12.74 -12.93 3.21
N ASN A 61 13.11 -13.97 3.94
CA ASN A 61 12.52 -15.31 3.84
C ASN A 61 11.11 -15.41 4.43
N THR A 62 10.62 -14.39 5.15
CA THR A 62 9.26 -14.34 5.70
C THR A 62 8.28 -13.58 4.82
N TRP A 63 8.71 -13.15 3.62
CA TRP A 63 7.88 -12.41 2.66
C TRP A 63 6.91 -13.33 1.93
N LEU A 64 5.91 -13.80 2.67
CA LEU A 64 4.84 -14.63 2.15
C LEU A 64 3.98 -13.83 1.16
N ARG A 65 3.58 -14.46 0.06
CA ARG A 65 2.63 -13.88 -0.88
C ARG A 65 1.22 -13.85 -0.27
N PRO A 66 0.45 -12.77 -0.47
CA PRO A 66 -0.95 -12.73 -0.05
C PRO A 66 -1.76 -13.88 -0.68
N PRO A 67 -2.72 -14.48 0.05
CA PRO A 67 -3.58 -15.56 -0.47
C PRO A 67 -4.72 -15.03 -1.37
N PHE A 68 -4.52 -13.86 -2.00
CA PHE A 68 -5.48 -13.18 -2.86
C PHE A 68 -4.72 -12.42 -3.96
N PRO A 69 -5.31 -12.23 -5.14
CA PRO A 69 -4.67 -11.48 -6.22
C PRO A 69 -4.50 -10.01 -5.82
N VAL A 70 -3.30 -9.48 -6.06
CA VAL A 70 -2.94 -8.09 -5.78
C VAL A 70 -2.75 -7.35 -7.09
N GLY A 71 -3.53 -6.29 -7.29
CA GLY A 71 -3.43 -5.42 -8.45
C GLY A 71 -2.55 -4.22 -8.13
N ARG A 72 -3.18 -3.04 -8.04
CA ARG A 72 -2.51 -1.78 -7.69
C ARG A 72 -2.14 -1.72 -6.21
N ILE A 73 -1.00 -1.10 -5.90
CA ILE A 73 -0.48 -0.96 -4.54
C ILE A 73 -0.22 0.51 -4.20
N TYR A 74 -0.68 0.92 -3.01
CA TYR A 74 -0.40 2.23 -2.43
C TYR A 74 0.37 2.09 -1.12
N LEU A 75 1.58 2.65 -1.07
CA LEU A 75 2.47 2.62 0.09
C LEU A 75 2.64 4.03 0.64
N PHE A 76 2.03 4.33 1.79
CA PHE A 76 2.22 5.60 2.48
C PHE A 76 3.48 5.51 3.36
N GLU A 77 4.48 6.32 3.05
CA GLU A 77 5.78 6.30 3.72
C GLU A 77 5.65 6.79 5.18
N SER A 78 5.95 5.90 6.13
CA SER A 78 6.21 6.25 7.54
C SER A 78 7.70 6.27 7.88
N SER A 79 8.49 5.46 7.18
CA SER A 79 9.96 5.49 7.25
C SER A 79 10.55 5.01 5.93
N VAL A 80 11.69 5.59 5.55
CA VAL A 80 12.34 5.26 4.28
C VAL A 80 12.69 3.77 4.21
N ALA A 81 13.32 3.24 5.26
CA ALA A 81 13.79 1.85 5.29
C ALA A 81 12.64 0.83 5.22
N LEU A 82 11.55 1.03 5.95
CA LEU A 82 10.39 0.14 5.89
C LEU A 82 9.72 0.21 4.52
N CYS A 83 9.56 1.41 3.96
CA CYS A 83 8.94 1.58 2.65
C CYS A 83 9.78 0.94 1.54
N CYS A 84 11.12 1.02 1.60
CA CYS A 84 11.99 0.29 0.67
C CYS A 84 11.74 -1.22 0.70
N ARG A 85 11.65 -1.82 1.90
CA ARG A 85 11.32 -3.24 2.06
C ARG A 85 9.94 -3.57 1.48
N TYR A 86 8.95 -2.71 1.72
CA TYR A 86 7.63 -2.88 1.13
C TYR A 86 7.65 -2.85 -0.40
N VAL A 87 8.35 -1.90 -1.02
CA VAL A 87 8.43 -1.82 -2.49
C VAL A 87 9.04 -3.10 -3.06
N GLN A 88 10.18 -3.55 -2.53
CA GLN A 88 10.84 -4.77 -2.98
C GLN A 88 9.94 -5.99 -2.82
N MET A 89 9.32 -6.14 -1.65
CA MET A 89 8.44 -7.26 -1.34
C MET A 89 7.21 -7.27 -2.26
N CYS A 90 6.51 -6.14 -2.34
CA CYS A 90 5.28 -6.00 -3.11
C CYS A 90 5.49 -6.21 -4.61
N ARG A 91 6.66 -5.85 -5.16
CA ARG A 91 6.99 -6.09 -6.57
C ARG A 91 7.05 -7.57 -6.91
N THR A 92 7.32 -8.45 -5.94
CA THR A 92 7.26 -9.91 -6.16
C THR A 92 5.83 -10.46 -6.19
N TRP A 93 4.84 -9.68 -5.74
CA TRP A 93 3.45 -10.12 -5.62
C TRP A 93 2.58 -9.73 -6.82
N THR A 94 2.96 -8.66 -7.53
CA THR A 94 2.22 -8.09 -8.65
C THR A 94 3.11 -7.47 -9.73
N SER A 95 2.66 -7.55 -10.97
CA SER A 95 3.17 -6.74 -12.09
C SER A 95 2.45 -5.39 -12.21
N GLY A 96 1.40 -5.16 -11.41
CA GLY A 96 0.62 -3.93 -11.39
C GLY A 96 1.38 -2.71 -10.81
N PRO A 97 0.76 -1.53 -10.88
CA PRO A 97 1.39 -0.29 -10.45
C PRO A 97 1.61 -0.21 -8.93
N ILE A 98 2.82 0.16 -8.54
CA ILE A 98 3.21 0.47 -7.14
C ILE A 98 3.45 1.97 -6.99
N SER A 99 2.60 2.61 -6.21
CA SER A 99 2.67 4.04 -5.90
C SER A 99 3.15 4.26 -4.47
N VAL A 100 4.27 4.96 -4.30
CA VAL A 100 4.77 5.41 -3.00
C VAL A 100 4.31 6.84 -2.76
N ILE A 101 3.58 7.07 -1.66
CA ILE A 101 3.15 8.39 -1.23
C ILE A 101 4.09 8.84 -0.12
N THR A 102 4.82 9.92 -0.34
CA THR A 102 5.85 10.42 0.57
C THR A 102 5.72 11.92 0.81
N THR A 103 6.23 12.38 1.96
CA THR A 103 6.37 13.80 2.29
C THR A 103 7.78 14.32 2.02
N SER A 104 8.66 13.49 1.46
CA SER A 104 10.06 13.80 1.17
C SER A 104 10.41 13.53 -0.30
N MET A 105 11.05 14.49 -0.96
CA MET A 105 11.52 14.30 -2.34
C MET A 105 12.81 13.48 -2.44
N ARG A 106 13.58 13.39 -1.36
CA ARG A 106 14.93 12.80 -1.37
C ARG A 106 14.97 11.31 -1.76
N PRO A 107 14.08 10.43 -1.26
CA PRO A 107 14.16 9.00 -1.56
C PRO A 107 13.55 8.60 -2.92
N ARG A 108 13.12 9.56 -3.77
CA ARG A 108 12.39 9.26 -5.02
C ARG A 108 13.12 8.26 -5.94
N LEU A 109 14.40 8.50 -6.21
CA LEU A 109 15.17 7.62 -7.11
C LEU A 109 15.42 6.24 -6.49
N VAL A 110 15.50 6.16 -5.16
CA VAL A 110 15.64 4.90 -4.44
C VAL A 110 14.40 4.04 -4.66
N TYR A 111 13.21 4.57 -4.43
CA TYR A 111 11.97 3.80 -4.64
C TYR A 111 11.78 3.35 -6.08
N LYS A 112 12.08 4.21 -7.06
CA LYS A 112 12.05 3.84 -8.47
C LYS A 112 13.00 2.69 -8.78
N GLY A 113 14.24 2.75 -8.29
CA GLY A 113 15.23 1.68 -8.46
C GLY A 113 14.83 0.35 -7.80
N LEU A 114 14.00 0.40 -6.76
CA LEU A 114 13.46 -0.79 -6.08
C LEU A 114 12.20 -1.37 -6.74
N GLY A 115 11.65 -0.69 -7.76
CA GLY A 115 10.51 -1.16 -8.52
C GLY A 115 9.20 -0.42 -8.25
N ALA A 116 9.21 0.77 -7.64
CA ALA A 116 8.02 1.62 -7.61
C ALA A 116 7.77 2.24 -9.00
N ASP A 117 6.52 2.25 -9.46
CA ASP A 117 6.14 2.88 -10.73
C ASP A 117 5.83 4.35 -10.55
N ASN A 118 5.35 4.76 -9.38
CA ASN A 118 5.05 6.15 -9.07
C ASN A 118 5.62 6.51 -7.70
N VAL A 119 6.15 7.73 -7.58
CA VAL A 119 6.53 8.31 -6.30
C VAL A 119 5.89 9.69 -6.24
N ILE A 120 4.94 9.84 -5.33
CA ILE A 120 4.01 10.95 -5.27
C ILE A 120 4.31 11.72 -4.00
N TYR A 121 4.72 12.96 -4.17
CA TYR A 121 4.94 13.87 -3.06
C TYR A 121 3.62 14.53 -2.65
N SER A 122 3.24 14.37 -1.39
CA SER A 122 2.05 15.03 -0.84
C SER A 122 2.39 15.65 0.51
N HIS A 123 2.57 16.97 0.53
CA HIS A 123 2.84 17.71 1.76
C HIS A 123 1.55 18.03 2.55
N SER A 124 0.42 18.14 1.86
CA SER A 124 -0.88 18.51 2.44
C SER A 124 -1.75 17.30 2.83
N GLY A 125 -1.29 16.07 2.56
CA GLY A 125 -2.08 14.86 2.75
C GLY A 125 -3.29 14.73 1.81
N GLN A 126 -3.40 15.61 0.80
CA GLN A 126 -4.43 15.49 -0.22
C GLN A 126 -4.09 14.34 -1.17
N VAL A 127 -4.90 13.29 -1.09
CA VAL A 127 -4.73 12.04 -1.84
C VAL A 127 -5.99 11.64 -2.63
N GLY A 128 -6.97 12.55 -2.71
CA GLY A 128 -8.23 12.31 -3.41
C GLY A 128 -8.06 11.93 -4.88
N HIS A 129 -7.08 12.51 -5.57
CA HIS A 129 -6.78 12.20 -6.97
C HIS A 129 -6.36 10.74 -7.19
N LEU A 130 -5.73 10.09 -6.20
CA LEU A 130 -5.32 8.68 -6.30
C LEU A 130 -6.54 7.74 -6.35
N ALA A 131 -7.67 8.15 -5.76
CA ALA A 131 -8.86 7.31 -5.70
C ALA A 131 -9.62 7.29 -7.04
N ALA A 132 -9.29 8.18 -7.98
CA ALA A 132 -9.87 8.16 -9.32
C ALA A 132 -9.37 6.97 -10.17
N GLU A 133 -8.22 6.40 -9.82
CA GLU A 133 -7.60 5.28 -10.55
C GLU A 133 -8.11 3.89 -10.11
N CYS A 134 -9.16 3.85 -9.28
CA CYS A 134 -9.75 2.64 -8.73
C CYS A 134 -11.19 2.40 -9.20
N GLU A 135 -11.66 3.20 -10.17
CA GLU A 135 -12.85 2.97 -11.02
C GLU A 135 -12.47 2.14 -12.24
#